data_AF-A0A533WC12-F1
#
_entry.id   AF-A0A533WC12-F1
#
_cell.length_a   1.000
_cell.length_b   1.000
_cell.length_c   1.000
_cell.angle_alpha   90.00
_cell.angle_beta   90.00
_cell.angle_gamma   90.00
#
_symmetry.space_group_name_H-M   'P 1'
#
loop_
_entity.id
_entity.type
_entity.pdbx_description
1 polymer ?
#
loop_
_entity_poly.entity_id
_entity_poly.type
_entity_poly.pdbx_seq_one_letter_code
_entity_poly.pdbx_strand_id
1 'polypeptide(L)'
;MSVSNIDKSTSALAQVAPVYSPISLQTDKASYEPGDTIIVTGGIAPGLLSKNDTQIVIQLYTPLGGLARVDIVNATADGRFTDSIPAGSTMNIQGEYRVLATYQGKYSGETSFQFEQTIRDYSCALTVCTYQLNIADKTYPINYRIRGVLENITSDIEKPSLKINVQTEFKNAVLLIALPKDVIRSSDNDNNATKIAFTVLVDGQNGRKSEQGDEAIATQTLRITNPESVRILAIDFARENKQIEIIGTWLVPEYSSSALAIIILAAISASLMGIRGLTLSNTKKK
;
A
#
# COMPACT_ATOMS: atom_id res chain seq x y z
N MET A 1 -63.27 60.32 17.34
CA MET A 1 -62.29 60.00 16.27
C MET A 1 -61.22 61.07 16.28
N SER A 2 -59.99 60.74 16.65
CA SER A 2 -58.79 61.47 16.24
C SER A 2 -57.61 60.52 16.35
N VAL A 3 -56.84 60.46 15.28
CA VAL A 3 -55.82 59.44 14.97
C VAL A 3 -54.47 59.85 15.56
N SER A 4 -53.74 58.84 16.02
CA SER A 4 -52.38 58.88 16.56
C SER A 4 -51.35 59.24 15.48
N ASN A 5 -50.43 60.17 15.76
CA ASN A 5 -49.19 60.31 15.00
C ASN A 5 -48.09 59.48 15.67
N ILE A 6 -47.48 58.58 14.90
CA ILE A 6 -46.33 57.75 15.26
C ILE A 6 -45.07 58.53 14.89
N ASP A 7 -44.27 58.91 15.89
CA ASP A 7 -42.93 59.42 15.65
C ASP A 7 -41.98 58.28 15.28
N LYS A 8 -41.26 58.51 14.18
CA LYS A 8 -40.43 57.54 13.47
C LYS A 8 -38.99 57.65 13.99
N SER A 9 -38.62 56.83 14.97
CA SER A 9 -37.22 56.69 15.39
C SER A 9 -36.48 55.77 14.41
N THR A 10 -35.71 56.36 13.50
CA THR A 10 -34.75 55.65 12.66
C THR A 10 -33.58 55.15 13.51
N SER A 11 -33.47 53.82 13.66
CA SER A 11 -32.29 53.16 14.21
C SER A 11 -31.16 53.14 13.18
N ALA A 12 -30.05 53.81 13.49
CA ALA A 12 -28.81 53.62 12.75
C ALA A 12 -28.20 52.27 13.18
N LEU A 13 -28.05 51.35 12.22
CA LEU A 13 -27.35 50.08 12.44
C LEU A 13 -25.84 50.39 12.57
N ALA A 14 -25.25 50.02 13.71
CA ALA A 14 -23.81 50.06 13.90
C ALA A 14 -23.14 49.04 12.95
N GLN A 15 -22.22 49.50 12.11
CA GLN A 15 -21.41 48.65 11.26
C GLN A 15 -20.32 47.98 12.11
N VAL A 16 -20.34 46.65 12.22
CA VAL A 16 -19.33 45.89 12.96
C VAL A 16 -18.02 45.94 12.18
N ALA A 17 -16.97 46.54 12.75
CA ALA A 17 -15.64 46.53 12.17
C ALA A 17 -15.08 45.08 12.15
N PRO A 18 -14.36 44.67 11.08
CA PRO A 18 -13.74 43.35 11.03
C PRO A 18 -12.72 43.19 12.16
N VAL A 19 -12.84 42.12 12.93
CA VAL A 19 -11.87 41.74 13.97
C VAL A 19 -10.66 41.14 13.26
N TYR A 20 -9.62 41.95 13.03
CA TYR A 20 -8.34 41.44 12.55
C TYR A 20 -7.66 40.65 13.67
N SER A 21 -7.33 39.37 13.43
CA SER A 21 -6.46 38.62 14.33
C SER A 21 -5.09 39.29 14.39
N PRO A 22 -4.54 39.59 15.57
CA PRO A 22 -3.25 40.27 15.72
C PRO A 22 -2.06 39.42 15.26
N ILE A 23 -2.26 38.10 15.12
CA ILE A 23 -1.33 37.17 14.51
C ILE A 23 -2.04 36.44 13.37
N SER A 24 -1.44 36.47 12.18
CA SER A 24 -1.78 35.61 11.06
C SER A 24 -0.99 34.30 11.16
N LEU A 25 -1.63 33.18 10.82
CA LEU A 25 -1.02 31.85 10.89
C LEU A 25 -1.58 30.96 9.79
N GLN A 26 -0.73 30.19 9.13
CA GLN A 26 -1.09 29.20 8.13
C GLN A 26 -0.07 28.07 8.10
N THR A 27 -0.42 26.99 7.42
CA THR A 27 0.53 25.92 7.07
C THR A 27 0.67 25.80 5.55
N ASP A 28 1.69 25.09 5.06
CA ASP A 28 1.98 24.98 3.62
C ASP A 28 0.98 24.09 2.85
N LYS A 29 0.30 23.16 3.54
CA LYS A 29 -0.75 22.27 3.01
C LYS A 29 -1.94 22.18 3.95
N ALA A 30 -3.10 21.79 3.41
CA ALA A 30 -4.29 21.51 4.21
C ALA A 30 -4.26 20.13 4.90
N SER A 31 -3.46 19.18 4.40
CA SER A 31 -3.35 17.83 4.94
C SER A 31 -1.92 17.27 4.89
N TYR A 32 -1.61 16.37 5.82
CA TYR A 32 -0.30 15.72 5.99
C TYR A 32 -0.42 14.26 6.39
N GLU A 33 0.61 13.47 6.05
CA GLU A 33 0.77 12.06 6.40
C GLU A 33 2.05 11.81 7.23
N PRO A 34 2.21 10.64 7.88
CA PRO A 34 3.43 10.32 8.60
C PRO A 34 4.69 10.45 7.73
N GLY A 35 5.67 11.21 8.22
CA GLY A 35 6.92 11.48 7.53
C GLY A 35 6.95 12.79 6.72
N ASP A 36 5.82 13.48 6.59
CA ASP A 36 5.80 14.86 6.11
C ASP A 36 6.49 15.83 7.07
N THR A 37 6.79 17.03 6.57
CA THR A 37 7.19 18.17 7.37
C THR A 37 6.18 19.29 7.17
N ILE A 38 5.59 19.75 8.26
CA ILE A 38 4.60 20.83 8.29
C ILE A 38 5.35 22.14 8.48
N ILE A 39 5.19 23.08 7.55
CA ILE A 39 5.79 24.40 7.61
C ILE A 39 4.73 25.39 8.08
N VAL A 40 4.83 25.79 9.34
CA VAL A 40 3.98 26.82 9.94
C VAL A 40 4.56 28.18 9.60
N THR A 41 3.78 29.04 8.96
CA THR A 41 4.17 30.43 8.67
C THR A 41 3.21 31.39 9.35
N GLY A 42 3.74 32.41 10.01
CA GLY A 42 2.93 33.43 10.64
C GLY A 42 3.52 34.83 10.55
N GLY A 43 2.66 35.80 10.86
CA GLY A 43 3.00 37.22 10.82
C GLY A 43 2.27 37.99 11.91
N ILE A 44 3.00 38.79 12.68
CA ILE A 44 2.46 39.71 13.67
C ILE A 44 2.05 41.01 12.99
N ALA A 45 0.88 41.54 13.33
CA ALA A 45 0.41 42.79 12.74
C ALA A 45 1.41 43.95 12.97
N PRO A 46 1.61 44.84 11.97
CA PRO A 46 2.53 45.95 12.08
C PRO A 46 2.29 46.81 13.34
N GLY A 47 3.39 47.17 14.02
CA GLY A 47 3.34 47.99 15.24
C GLY A 47 3.09 47.23 16.55
N LEU A 48 2.79 45.93 16.50
CA LEU A 48 2.64 45.11 17.73
C LEU A 48 3.95 44.48 18.19
N LEU A 49 4.90 44.23 17.28
CA LEU A 49 6.19 43.61 17.62
C LEU A 49 7.07 44.57 18.42
N SER A 50 7.51 44.13 19.59
CA SER A 50 8.53 44.80 20.42
C SER A 50 9.94 44.50 19.90
N LYS A 51 10.83 45.50 19.89
CA LYS A 51 12.25 45.31 19.52
C LYS A 51 13.02 44.44 20.52
N ASN A 52 12.55 44.36 21.77
CA ASN A 52 13.27 43.68 22.86
C ASN A 52 12.73 42.28 23.15
N ASP A 53 11.62 41.89 22.53
CA ASP A 53 11.02 40.57 22.69
C ASP A 53 10.38 40.14 21.37
N THR A 54 10.96 39.13 20.74
CA THR A 54 10.50 38.57 19.47
C THR A 54 10.04 37.12 19.60
N GLN A 55 9.92 36.59 20.83
CA GLN A 55 9.63 35.18 21.04
C GLN A 55 8.15 34.87 20.82
N ILE A 56 7.89 33.89 19.95
CA ILE A 56 6.56 33.37 19.64
C ILE A 56 6.48 31.95 20.16
N VAL A 57 5.51 31.70 21.04
CA VAL A 57 5.21 30.35 21.52
C VAL A 57 4.24 29.70 20.54
N ILE A 58 4.64 28.57 19.98
CA ILE A 58 3.83 27.76 19.08
C ILE A 58 3.38 26.52 19.85
N GLN A 59 2.07 26.28 19.89
CA GLN A 59 1.47 25.14 20.55
C GLN A 59 0.69 24.33 19.55
N LEU A 60 0.93 23.03 19.51
CA LEU A 60 0.21 22.08 18.70
C LEU A 60 -0.76 21.29 19.57
N TYR A 61 -2.04 21.28 19.21
CA TYR A 61 -3.09 20.53 19.86
C TYR A 61 -3.57 19.37 18.99
N THR A 62 -3.75 18.22 19.63
CA THR A 62 -4.34 17.00 19.04
C THR A 62 -5.83 17.20 18.70
N PRO A 63 -6.41 16.33 17.85
CA PRO A 63 -7.85 16.32 17.58
C PRO A 63 -8.72 16.14 18.83
N LEU A 64 -8.17 15.54 19.90
CA LEU A 64 -8.85 15.36 21.19
C LEU A 64 -8.67 16.56 22.15
N GLY A 65 -8.02 17.64 21.70
CA GLY A 65 -7.78 18.85 22.48
C GLY A 65 -6.57 18.79 23.43
N GLY A 66 -5.86 17.66 23.50
CA GLY A 66 -4.61 17.54 24.27
C GLY A 66 -3.44 18.27 23.61
N LEU A 67 -2.52 18.81 24.40
CA LEU A 67 -1.30 19.49 23.92
C LEU A 67 -0.26 18.45 23.46
N ALA A 68 0.09 18.46 22.18
CA ALA A 68 1.03 17.53 21.56
C ALA A 68 2.47 18.06 21.51
N ARG A 69 2.65 19.36 21.30
CA ARG A 69 3.97 19.98 21.15
C ARG A 69 3.95 21.44 21.56
N VAL A 70 5.10 21.94 22.05
CA VAL A 70 5.37 23.36 22.26
C VAL A 70 6.74 23.67 21.67
N ASP A 71 6.81 24.71 20.84
CA ASP A 71 8.04 25.26 20.27
C ASP A 71 8.11 26.76 20.55
N ILE A 72 9.32 27.32 20.50
CA ILE A 72 9.55 28.75 20.63
C ILE A 72 10.41 29.20 19.45
N VAL A 73 9.90 30.15 18.68
CA VAL A 73 10.60 30.75 17.53
C VAL A 73 10.75 32.26 17.71
N ASN A 74 11.65 32.88 16.97
CA ASN A 74 11.81 34.32 16.95
C ASN A 74 11.21 34.92 15.69
N ALA A 75 10.41 35.98 15.83
CA ALA A 75 9.98 36.79 14.71
C ALA A 75 11.13 37.66 14.17
N THR A 76 11.15 37.84 12.85
CA THR A 76 12.00 38.80 12.17
C THR A 76 11.56 40.24 12.44
N ALA A 77 12.38 41.23 12.07
CA ALA A 77 12.09 42.64 12.32
C ALA A 77 10.80 43.16 11.65
N ASP A 78 10.38 42.52 10.55
CA ASP A 78 9.11 42.75 9.85
C ASP A 78 7.94 41.92 10.39
N GLY A 79 8.13 41.20 11.52
CA GLY A 79 7.08 40.48 12.23
C GLY A 79 6.77 39.09 11.69
N ARG A 80 7.57 38.53 10.78
CA ARG A 80 7.36 37.19 10.23
C ARG A 80 8.06 36.12 11.06
N PHE A 81 7.49 34.92 11.09
CA PHE A 81 8.11 33.76 11.73
C PHE A 81 7.73 32.47 11.02
N THR A 82 8.58 31.45 11.18
CA THR A 82 8.39 30.12 10.61
C THR A 82 8.78 29.06 11.62
N ASP A 83 8.04 27.96 11.64
CA ASP A 83 8.39 26.74 12.37
C ASP A 83 8.22 25.51 11.49
N SER A 84 8.97 24.45 11.82
CA SER A 84 8.99 23.18 11.10
C SER A 84 8.64 22.06 12.07
N ILE A 85 7.48 21.45 11.83
CA ILE A 85 6.95 20.38 12.69
C ILE A 85 6.97 19.07 11.90
N PRO A 86 7.68 18.02 12.37
CA PRO A 86 7.61 16.71 11.73
C PRO A 86 6.24 16.08 11.96
N ALA A 87 5.56 15.68 10.88
CA ALA A 87 4.29 14.96 10.94
C ALA A 87 4.56 13.50 11.35
N GLY A 88 4.25 13.15 12.59
CA GLY A 88 4.60 11.88 13.22
C GLY A 88 4.91 12.10 14.70
N SER A 89 5.67 11.20 15.35
CA SER A 89 6.10 11.26 16.77
C SER A 89 5.00 11.63 17.78
N THR A 90 4.65 12.90 17.90
CA THR A 90 3.58 13.45 18.75
C THR A 90 2.23 13.60 18.04
N MET A 91 2.19 13.44 16.71
CA MET A 91 0.99 13.32 15.88
C MET A 91 0.72 11.85 15.56
N ASN A 92 -0.14 11.21 16.35
CA ASN A 92 -0.47 9.78 16.21
C ASN A 92 -1.98 9.49 16.14
N ILE A 93 -2.82 10.52 16.19
CA ILE A 93 -4.29 10.42 16.12
C ILE A 93 -4.72 11.04 14.80
N GLN A 94 -5.45 10.32 13.95
CA GLN A 94 -6.03 10.94 12.76
C GLN A 94 -7.04 12.03 13.15
N GLY A 95 -7.07 13.11 12.39
CA GLY A 95 -8.04 14.18 12.61
C GLY A 95 -7.46 15.57 12.39
N GLU A 96 -8.25 16.57 12.75
CA GLU A 96 -7.88 17.96 12.65
C GLU A 96 -6.97 18.36 13.82
N TYR A 97 -5.72 18.69 13.54
CA TYR A 97 -4.79 19.29 14.49
C TYR A 97 -4.91 20.82 14.45
N ARG A 98 -4.72 21.46 15.59
CA ARG A 98 -4.76 22.92 15.72
C ARG A 98 -3.41 23.47 16.17
N VAL A 99 -2.91 24.47 15.48
CA VAL A 99 -1.71 25.23 15.84
C VAL A 99 -2.14 26.58 16.40
N LEU A 100 -1.63 26.93 17.58
CA LEU A 100 -1.83 28.22 18.23
C LEU A 100 -0.48 28.92 18.37
N ALA A 101 -0.36 30.11 17.82
CA ALA A 101 0.78 31.00 18.06
C ALA A 101 0.39 32.07 19.08
N THR A 102 1.23 32.29 20.09
CA THR A 102 1.03 33.31 21.12
C THR A 102 2.26 34.20 21.24
N TYR A 103 2.03 35.51 21.31
CA TYR A 103 3.06 36.52 21.53
C TYR A 103 2.77 37.32 22.81
N GLN A 104 3.75 37.40 23.71
CA GLN A 104 3.67 38.05 25.04
C GLN A 104 2.47 37.60 25.90
N GLY A 105 1.93 36.40 25.66
CA GLY A 105 0.72 35.93 26.35
C GLY A 105 -0.55 36.74 26.06
N LYS A 106 -0.50 37.70 25.13
CA LYS A 106 -1.58 38.66 24.87
C LYS A 106 -2.18 38.50 23.48
N TYR A 107 -1.33 38.39 22.47
CA TYR A 107 -1.78 38.28 21.09
C TYR A 107 -1.71 36.83 20.67
N SER A 108 -2.74 36.36 19.98
CA SER A 108 -2.80 34.99 19.48
C SER A 108 -3.34 34.93 18.06
N GLY A 109 -3.02 33.83 17.39
CA GLY A 109 -3.57 33.44 16.10
C GLY A 109 -3.54 31.92 16.00
N GLU A 110 -4.50 31.34 15.29
CA GLU A 110 -4.60 29.89 15.13
C GLU A 110 -4.83 29.49 13.68
N THR A 111 -4.43 28.27 13.36
CA THR A 111 -4.75 27.58 12.10
C THR A 111 -4.94 26.11 12.40
N SER A 112 -5.61 25.38 11.52
CA SER A 112 -5.68 23.93 11.58
C SER A 112 -5.22 23.27 10.29
N PHE A 113 -4.97 21.97 10.38
CA PHE A 113 -4.68 21.09 9.25
C PHE A 113 -5.19 19.68 9.56
N GLN A 114 -5.45 18.91 8.52
CA GLN A 114 -5.84 17.52 8.65
C GLN A 114 -4.60 16.62 8.73
N PHE A 115 -4.52 15.75 9.73
CA PHE A 115 -3.56 14.66 9.75
C PHE A 115 -4.25 13.36 9.39
N GLU A 116 -3.86 12.79 8.26
CA GLU A 116 -4.37 11.52 7.79
C GLU A 116 -3.26 10.48 7.89
N GLN A 117 -3.64 9.29 8.30
CA GLN A 117 -2.77 8.12 8.19
C GLN A 117 -3.58 7.12 7.42
N THR A 118 -3.11 6.52 6.35
CA THR A 118 -3.83 5.33 5.90
C THR A 118 -3.53 4.24 6.93
N ILE A 119 -4.51 3.89 7.79
CA ILE A 119 -4.39 2.70 8.65
C ILE A 119 -4.45 1.50 7.72
N ARG A 120 -3.30 1.16 7.16
CA ARG A 120 -3.08 -0.08 6.42
C ARG A 120 -2.89 -1.16 7.48
N ASP A 121 -3.74 -2.18 7.44
CA ASP A 121 -3.57 -3.32 8.31
C ASP A 121 -2.26 -4.04 7.96
N TYR A 122 -1.22 -3.79 8.75
CA TYR A 122 0.07 -4.46 8.68
C TYR A 122 0.13 -5.68 9.60
N SER A 123 -1.01 -6.23 10.03
CA SER A 123 -1.07 -7.45 10.84
C SER A 123 -0.24 -8.58 10.22
N CYS A 124 -0.25 -8.70 8.90
CA CYS A 124 0.54 -9.69 8.15
C CYS A 124 2.07 -9.50 8.26
N ALA A 125 2.57 -8.41 8.85
CA ALA A 125 3.97 -8.28 9.22
C ALA A 125 4.30 -9.08 10.50
N LEU A 126 3.33 -9.20 11.42
CA LEU A 126 3.48 -9.79 12.75
C LEU A 126 2.89 -11.20 12.85
N THR A 127 1.84 -11.48 12.08
CA THR A 127 1.21 -12.80 11.97
C THR A 127 1.33 -13.33 10.54
N VAL A 128 1.15 -14.64 10.39
CA VAL A 128 0.99 -15.28 9.08
C VAL A 128 -0.41 -14.98 8.56
N CYS A 129 -0.47 -14.51 7.31
CA CYS A 129 -1.70 -14.36 6.56
C CYS A 129 -1.76 -15.42 5.45
N THR A 130 -2.98 -15.73 5.00
CA THR A 130 -3.21 -16.69 3.91
C THR A 130 -4.06 -16.02 2.84
N TYR A 131 -3.54 -15.96 1.62
CA TYR A 131 -4.29 -15.54 0.45
C TYR A 131 -4.91 -16.76 -0.22
N GLN A 132 -6.20 -16.68 -0.58
CA GLN A 132 -6.90 -17.76 -1.28
C GLN A 132 -6.83 -17.50 -2.79
N LEU A 133 -5.82 -18.04 -3.46
CA LEU A 133 -5.62 -17.85 -4.90
C LEU A 133 -6.56 -18.78 -5.66
N ASN A 134 -7.46 -18.20 -6.47
CA ASN A 134 -8.34 -18.97 -7.34
C ASN A 134 -7.73 -19.10 -8.73
N ILE A 135 -7.60 -20.34 -9.22
CA ILE A 135 -7.21 -20.64 -10.60
C ILE A 135 -8.25 -21.63 -11.12
N ALA A 136 -9.06 -21.19 -12.09
CA ALA A 136 -10.29 -21.86 -12.49
C ALA A 136 -11.17 -22.23 -11.28
N ASP A 137 -11.59 -23.49 -11.18
CA ASP A 137 -12.51 -24.00 -10.15
C ASP A 137 -11.80 -24.43 -8.85
N LYS A 138 -10.50 -24.14 -8.72
CA LYS A 138 -9.69 -24.53 -7.55
C LYS A 138 -9.16 -23.32 -6.80
N THR A 139 -9.17 -23.44 -5.48
CA THR A 139 -8.59 -22.47 -4.55
C THR A 139 -7.33 -23.03 -3.92
N TYR A 140 -6.28 -22.24 -3.94
CA TYR A 140 -4.95 -22.57 -3.42
C TYR A 140 -4.55 -21.61 -2.30
N PRO A 141 -4.32 -22.10 -1.08
CA PRO A 141 -3.88 -21.25 0.03
C PRO A 141 -2.40 -20.89 -0.12
N ILE A 142 -2.12 -19.59 -0.12
CA ILE A 142 -0.77 -19.03 -0.19
C ILE A 142 -0.46 -18.33 1.13
N ASN A 143 0.40 -18.92 1.96
CA ASN A 143 0.81 -18.31 3.22
C ASN A 143 1.91 -17.27 2.98
N TYR A 144 1.78 -16.12 3.63
CA TYR A 144 2.74 -15.04 3.52
C TYR A 144 2.85 -14.21 4.79
N ARG A 145 3.95 -13.47 4.87
CA ARG A 145 4.16 -12.32 5.75
C ARG A 145 4.67 -11.16 4.92
N ILE A 146 4.18 -9.96 5.20
CA ILE A 146 4.52 -8.78 4.40
C ILE A 146 4.65 -7.55 5.30
N ARG A 147 5.71 -6.78 5.10
CA ARG A 147 5.82 -5.43 5.67
C ARG A 147 5.14 -4.40 4.76
N GLY A 148 3.83 -4.54 4.63
CA GLY A 148 3.01 -3.85 3.63
C GLY A 148 1.62 -4.46 3.57
N VAL A 149 0.90 -4.19 2.50
CA VAL A 149 -0.39 -4.80 2.17
C VAL A 149 -0.22 -5.60 0.90
N LEU A 150 -0.70 -6.84 0.91
CA LEU A 150 -0.90 -7.64 -0.30
C LEU A 150 -2.37 -7.47 -0.69
N GLU A 151 -2.62 -6.86 -1.84
CA GLU A 151 -3.97 -6.50 -2.27
C GLU A 151 -4.66 -7.67 -2.99
N ASN A 152 -3.94 -8.28 -3.95
CA ASN A 152 -4.39 -9.47 -4.66
C ASN A 152 -3.22 -10.20 -5.32
N ILE A 153 -3.49 -11.45 -5.69
CA ILE A 153 -2.61 -12.27 -6.53
C ILE A 153 -3.43 -12.68 -7.76
N THR A 154 -2.85 -12.49 -8.95
CA THR A 154 -3.40 -12.96 -10.22
C THR A 154 -2.41 -13.91 -10.89
N SER A 155 -2.93 -14.89 -11.63
CA SER A 155 -2.16 -15.86 -12.38
C SER A 155 -2.10 -15.52 -13.87
N ASP A 156 -0.97 -15.79 -14.50
CA ASP A 156 -0.78 -15.74 -15.96
C ASP A 156 -0.28 -17.11 -16.42
N ILE A 157 -1.11 -17.86 -17.14
CA ILE A 157 -0.79 -19.24 -17.55
C ILE A 157 0.01 -19.25 -18.86
N GLU A 158 -0.27 -18.30 -19.76
CA GLU A 158 0.50 -18.13 -21.00
C GLU A 158 1.95 -17.77 -20.71
N LYS A 159 2.17 -17.00 -19.63
CA LYS A 159 3.48 -16.72 -19.05
C LYS A 159 3.49 -17.21 -17.62
N PRO A 160 3.87 -18.47 -17.33
CA PRO A 160 3.77 -19.11 -16.02
C PRO A 160 4.21 -18.25 -14.82
N SER A 161 3.33 -17.37 -14.35
CA SER A 161 3.67 -16.31 -13.41
C SER A 161 2.52 -15.96 -12.48
N LEU A 162 2.89 -15.41 -11.33
CA LEU A 162 1.96 -14.82 -10.37
C LEU A 162 2.29 -13.33 -10.24
N LYS A 163 1.29 -12.47 -10.49
CA LYS A 163 1.37 -11.02 -10.30
C LYS A 163 0.69 -10.65 -8.99
N ILE A 164 1.47 -10.10 -8.08
CA ILE A 164 1.08 -9.76 -6.72
C ILE A 164 1.05 -8.24 -6.63
N ASN A 165 -0.14 -7.67 -6.47
CA ASN A 165 -0.27 -6.23 -6.24
C ASN A 165 -0.04 -5.94 -4.75
N VAL A 166 0.85 -5.01 -4.47
CA VAL A 166 1.34 -4.69 -3.12
C VAL A 166 1.36 -3.19 -2.87
N GLN A 167 1.25 -2.82 -1.60
CA GLN A 167 1.45 -1.44 -1.15
C GLN A 167 2.29 -1.42 0.13
N THR A 168 3.10 -0.39 0.32
CA THR A 168 3.85 -0.17 1.56
C THR A 168 4.20 1.30 1.71
N GLU A 169 4.38 1.78 2.94
CA GLU A 169 4.93 3.11 3.21
C GLU A 169 6.45 3.05 3.47
N PHE A 170 7.02 1.85 3.55
CA PHE A 170 8.42 1.63 3.92
C PHE A 170 9.34 1.68 2.70
N LYS A 171 10.51 2.28 2.86
CA LYS A 171 11.59 2.22 1.84
C LYS A 171 12.25 0.84 1.73
N ASN A 172 12.15 0.03 2.79
CA ASN A 172 12.74 -1.30 2.88
C ASN A 172 11.68 -2.28 3.43
N ALA A 173 10.81 -2.75 2.53
CA ALA A 173 9.80 -3.75 2.82
C ALA A 173 10.21 -5.12 2.27
N VAL A 174 9.70 -6.17 2.91
CA VAL A 174 9.93 -7.56 2.48
C VAL A 174 8.60 -8.27 2.43
N LEU A 175 8.37 -8.99 1.33
CA LEU A 175 7.35 -10.03 1.20
C LEU A 175 8.04 -11.39 1.37
N LEU A 176 7.66 -12.12 2.42
CA LEU A 176 8.00 -13.51 2.62
C LEU A 176 6.79 -14.37 2.21
N ILE A 177 6.91 -15.16 1.16
CA ILE A 177 5.78 -15.90 0.56
C ILE A 177 6.15 -17.37 0.33
N ALA A 178 5.28 -18.27 0.77
CA ALA A 178 5.39 -19.70 0.50
C ALA A 178 4.59 -20.05 -0.76
N LEU A 179 5.30 -20.42 -1.83
CA LEU A 179 4.74 -20.84 -3.10
C LEU A 179 4.54 -22.37 -3.09
N PRO A 180 3.30 -22.88 -3.17
CA PRO A 180 3.05 -24.31 -3.27
C PRO A 180 3.62 -24.87 -4.59
N LYS A 181 4.39 -25.96 -4.48
CA LYS A 181 5.02 -26.62 -5.64
C LYS A 181 4.00 -27.26 -6.58
N ASP A 182 2.75 -27.44 -6.16
CA ASP A 182 1.64 -27.91 -6.98
C ASP A 182 0.88 -26.77 -7.69
N VAL A 183 1.17 -25.52 -7.33
CA VAL A 183 0.63 -24.31 -7.98
C VAL A 183 1.61 -23.75 -8.97
N ILE A 184 2.85 -23.45 -8.55
CA ILE A 184 3.88 -22.86 -9.39
C ILE A 184 5.22 -23.55 -9.16
N ARG A 185 5.97 -23.76 -10.25
CA ARG A 185 7.30 -24.39 -10.22
C ARG A 185 8.30 -23.59 -11.02
N SER A 186 9.56 -23.72 -10.64
CA SER A 186 10.72 -23.32 -11.42
C SER A 186 11.73 -24.47 -11.40
N SER A 187 11.81 -25.19 -12.52
CA SER A 187 12.67 -26.38 -12.73
C SER A 187 13.21 -26.42 -14.16
N ASP A 188 14.41 -26.98 -14.34
CA ASP A 188 15.04 -27.14 -15.67
C ASP A 188 14.49 -28.31 -16.50
N ASN A 189 13.66 -29.15 -15.90
CA ASN A 189 13.07 -30.33 -16.50
C ASN A 189 11.64 -30.57 -16.00
N ASP A 190 10.85 -31.28 -16.82
CA ASP A 190 9.45 -31.63 -16.54
C ASP A 190 9.32 -32.58 -15.33
N ASN A 191 10.40 -33.28 -14.97
CA ASN A 191 10.44 -34.25 -13.89
C ASN A 191 10.68 -33.61 -12.51
N ASN A 192 10.83 -32.28 -12.43
CA ASN A 192 11.08 -31.52 -11.19
C ASN A 192 12.34 -31.97 -10.44
N ALA A 193 13.31 -32.59 -11.12
CA ALA A 193 14.50 -33.18 -10.51
C ALA A 193 15.57 -32.12 -10.19
N THR A 194 15.68 -31.07 -11.00
CA THR A 194 16.59 -29.94 -10.74
C THR A 194 15.78 -28.67 -10.48
N LYS A 195 16.01 -28.07 -9.32
CA LYS A 195 15.42 -26.77 -8.95
C LYS A 195 16.23 -25.66 -9.61
N ILE A 196 15.58 -24.79 -10.37
CA ILE A 196 16.16 -23.51 -10.78
C ILE A 196 15.47 -22.36 -10.03
N ALA A 197 16.14 -21.23 -9.92
CA ALA A 197 15.60 -20.08 -9.19
C ALA A 197 14.37 -19.50 -9.89
N PHE A 198 13.42 -18.98 -9.12
CA PHE A 198 12.38 -18.13 -9.69
C PHE A 198 12.98 -16.82 -10.23
N THR A 199 12.45 -16.35 -11.36
CA THR A 199 12.66 -14.96 -11.78
C THR A 199 11.64 -14.10 -11.04
N VAL A 200 12.08 -12.98 -10.49
CA VAL A 200 11.21 -12.05 -9.77
C VAL A 200 11.41 -10.67 -10.35
N LEU A 201 10.32 -10.03 -10.76
CA LEU A 201 10.29 -8.65 -11.21
C LEU A 201 9.54 -7.80 -10.19
N VAL A 202 10.01 -6.59 -9.95
CA VAL A 202 9.34 -5.55 -9.15
C VAL A 202 9.10 -4.37 -10.09
N ASP A 203 7.81 -4.08 -10.34
CA ASP A 203 7.33 -3.17 -11.40
C ASP A 203 8.01 -3.40 -12.77
N GLY A 204 8.16 -4.66 -13.16
CA GLY A 204 8.76 -5.06 -14.44
C GLY A 204 10.30 -5.05 -14.48
N GLN A 205 10.96 -4.59 -13.41
CA GLN A 205 12.42 -4.58 -13.30
C GLN A 205 12.92 -5.76 -12.47
N ASN A 206 14.15 -6.24 -12.71
CA ASN A 206 14.72 -7.34 -11.91
C ASN A 206 14.69 -7.03 -10.41
N GLY A 207 13.88 -7.78 -9.67
CA GLY A 207 13.72 -7.66 -8.23
C GLY A 207 14.85 -8.34 -7.45
N ARG A 208 15.17 -7.80 -6.28
CA ARG A 208 16.05 -8.49 -5.33
C ARG A 208 15.23 -9.53 -4.58
N LYS A 209 15.66 -10.79 -4.66
CA LYS A 209 15.02 -11.91 -3.99
C LYS A 209 16.05 -12.89 -3.44
N SER A 210 15.68 -13.58 -2.38
CA SER A 210 16.38 -14.74 -1.86
C SER A 210 15.40 -15.91 -1.76
N GLU A 211 15.80 -17.07 -2.27
CA GLU A 211 15.07 -18.29 -1.98
C GLU A 211 15.45 -18.77 -0.58
N GLN A 212 14.45 -19.01 0.26
CA GLN A 212 14.65 -19.49 1.61
C GLN A 212 14.45 -21.00 1.63
N GLY A 213 15.55 -21.73 1.87
CA GLY A 213 15.58 -23.20 1.93
C GLY A 213 15.50 -23.77 3.35
N ASP A 214 15.10 -22.96 4.33
CA ASP A 214 15.14 -23.34 5.75
C ASP A 214 13.78 -23.89 6.22
N GLU A 215 13.80 -25.13 6.70
CA GLU A 215 12.65 -25.80 7.33
C GLU A 215 12.10 -24.99 8.51
N ALA A 216 12.96 -24.31 9.26
CA ALA A 216 12.55 -23.45 10.38
C ALA A 216 11.78 -22.22 9.89
N ILE A 217 12.16 -21.62 8.75
CA ILE A 217 11.40 -20.52 8.15
C ILE A 217 10.02 -21.01 7.71
N ALA A 218 9.94 -22.17 7.07
CA ALA A 218 8.67 -22.75 6.65
C ALA A 218 7.74 -23.04 7.84
N THR A 219 8.21 -23.79 8.83
CA THR A 219 7.41 -24.30 9.95
C THR A 219 7.09 -23.24 10.99
N GLN A 220 8.06 -22.42 11.39
CA GLN A 220 7.89 -21.46 12.50
C GLN A 220 7.41 -20.10 12.00
N THR A 221 7.94 -19.62 10.89
CA THR A 221 7.67 -18.26 10.40
C THR A 221 6.42 -18.18 9.55
N LEU A 222 6.14 -19.20 8.73
CA LEU A 222 4.98 -19.27 7.82
C LEU A 222 3.96 -20.36 8.19
N ARG A 223 4.16 -21.08 9.30
CA ARG A 223 3.25 -22.12 9.81
C ARG A 223 2.94 -23.22 8.77
N ILE A 224 3.94 -23.60 7.98
CA ILE A 224 3.82 -24.66 6.97
C ILE A 224 4.11 -26.02 7.60
N THR A 225 3.15 -26.94 7.55
CA THR A 225 3.28 -28.30 8.10
C THR A 225 4.12 -29.23 7.22
N ASN A 226 4.20 -28.96 5.90
CA ASN A 226 5.00 -29.73 4.95
C ASN A 226 5.97 -28.81 4.19
N PRO A 227 7.14 -28.49 4.76
CA PRO A 227 8.11 -27.57 4.16
C PRO A 227 8.55 -28.00 2.75
N GLU A 228 8.59 -29.30 2.49
CA GLU A 228 8.94 -29.85 1.18
C GLU A 228 7.86 -29.68 0.12
N SER A 229 6.63 -29.26 0.45
CA SER A 229 5.62 -28.94 -0.57
C SER A 229 5.66 -27.50 -1.05
N VAL A 230 6.53 -26.65 -0.50
CA VAL A 230 6.60 -25.22 -0.84
C VAL A 230 8.01 -24.78 -1.27
N ARG A 231 8.08 -23.65 -1.98
CA ARG A 231 9.30 -22.85 -2.17
C ARG A 231 9.06 -21.50 -1.54
N ILE A 232 9.94 -21.05 -0.66
CA ILE A 232 9.77 -19.78 0.05
C ILE A 232 10.64 -18.72 -0.62
N LEU A 233 10.04 -17.58 -0.96
CA LEU A 233 10.76 -16.42 -1.46
C LEU A 233 10.69 -15.29 -0.43
N ALA A 234 11.83 -14.64 -0.20
CA ALA A 234 11.91 -13.31 0.41
C ALA A 234 12.19 -12.30 -0.71
N ILE A 235 11.28 -11.36 -0.91
CA ILE A 235 11.32 -10.38 -2.01
C ILE A 235 11.33 -8.98 -1.43
N ASP A 236 12.35 -8.21 -1.79
CA ASP A 236 12.49 -6.82 -1.33
C ASP A 236 11.67 -5.88 -2.24
N PHE A 237 10.98 -4.93 -1.63
CA PHE A 237 10.26 -3.86 -2.33
C PHE A 237 10.20 -2.57 -1.48
N ALA A 238 9.75 -1.48 -2.09
CA ALA A 238 9.68 -0.16 -1.47
C ALA A 238 8.35 0.53 -1.79
N ARG A 239 8.10 1.70 -1.16
CA ARG A 239 6.82 2.42 -1.24
C ARG A 239 6.38 2.84 -2.64
N GLU A 240 7.34 3.05 -3.53
CA GLU A 240 7.10 3.33 -4.94
C GLU A 240 6.60 2.11 -5.70
N ASN A 241 6.87 0.90 -5.20
CA ASN A 241 6.51 -0.33 -5.89
C ASN A 241 5.05 -0.70 -5.71
N LYS A 242 4.44 -1.20 -6.79
CA LYS A 242 3.01 -1.54 -6.85
C LYS A 242 2.77 -2.99 -7.23
N GLN A 243 3.73 -3.62 -7.90
CA GLN A 243 3.58 -5.00 -8.36
C GLN A 243 4.87 -5.80 -8.22
N ILE A 244 4.71 -7.04 -7.78
CA ILE A 244 5.73 -8.08 -7.80
C ILE A 244 5.25 -9.18 -8.76
N GLU A 245 6.06 -9.56 -9.75
CA GLU A 245 5.79 -10.69 -10.63
C GLU A 245 6.79 -11.82 -10.35
N ILE A 246 6.29 -13.01 -10.00
CA ILE A 246 7.08 -14.21 -9.78
C ILE A 246 6.88 -15.13 -10.99
N ILE A 247 7.95 -15.37 -11.74
CA ILE A 247 7.93 -16.14 -12.99
C ILE A 247 8.61 -17.49 -12.74
N GLY A 248 7.87 -18.56 -13.02
CA GLY A 248 8.33 -19.93 -12.99
C GLY A 248 8.46 -20.54 -14.40
N THR A 249 8.70 -21.85 -14.44
CA THR A 249 8.68 -22.66 -15.67
C THR A 249 7.35 -23.37 -15.87
N TRP A 250 6.52 -23.44 -14.83
CA TRP A 250 5.20 -24.06 -14.90
C TRP A 250 4.25 -23.43 -13.87
N LEU A 251 3.00 -23.27 -14.29
CA LEU A 251 1.88 -22.84 -13.46
C LEU A 251 0.74 -23.82 -13.66
N VAL A 252 0.00 -24.13 -12.59
CA VAL A 252 -1.12 -25.05 -12.66
C VAL A 252 -2.13 -24.56 -13.71
N PRO A 253 -2.47 -25.38 -14.72
CA PRO A 253 -3.43 -24.98 -15.74
C PRO A 253 -4.82 -24.78 -15.16
N GLU A 254 -5.60 -23.91 -15.78
CA GLU A 254 -7.03 -23.70 -15.50
C GLU A 254 -7.88 -24.98 -15.72
N TYR A 255 -7.35 -25.98 -16.42
CA TYR A 255 -8.01 -27.26 -16.62
C TYR A 255 -7.35 -28.34 -15.77
N SER A 256 -7.93 -28.61 -14.60
CA SER A 256 -7.47 -29.72 -13.78
C SER A 256 -8.01 -31.05 -14.30
N SER A 257 -7.28 -31.70 -15.20
CA SER A 257 -7.22 -33.17 -15.42
C SER A 257 -8.52 -33.99 -15.52
N SER A 258 -9.70 -33.41 -15.64
CA SER A 258 -10.99 -34.11 -15.84
C SER A 258 -11.56 -33.91 -17.24
N ALA A 259 -10.98 -33.03 -18.05
CA ALA A 259 -11.21 -33.00 -19.50
C ALA A 259 -9.92 -33.42 -20.19
N LEU A 260 -9.92 -34.59 -20.84
CA LEU A 260 -8.92 -34.90 -21.83
C LEU A 260 -8.84 -33.72 -22.82
N ALA A 261 -7.74 -33.01 -22.86
CA ALA A 261 -7.32 -32.36 -24.09
C ALA A 261 -6.87 -33.48 -25.05
N ILE A 262 -7.83 -34.14 -25.71
CA ILE A 262 -7.53 -34.79 -26.99
C ILE A 262 -7.22 -33.63 -27.92
N ILE A 263 -5.93 -33.28 -28.06
CA ILE A 263 -5.48 -32.58 -29.26
C ILE A 263 -5.58 -33.64 -30.35
N ILE A 264 -6.70 -33.66 -31.07
CA ILE A 264 -6.80 -34.37 -32.35
C ILE A 264 -5.82 -33.64 -33.27
N LEU A 265 -4.63 -34.21 -33.44
CA LEU A 265 -3.75 -33.81 -34.52
C LEU A 265 -4.41 -34.27 -35.82
N ALA A 266 -5.22 -33.38 -36.40
CA ALA A 266 -5.68 -33.51 -37.77
C ALA A 266 -4.46 -33.33 -38.69
N ALA A 267 -3.78 -34.43 -39.01
CA ALA A 267 -2.82 -34.50 -40.09
C ALA A 267 -2.83 -35.90 -40.73
N ILE A 268 -3.39 -35.94 -41.94
CA ILE A 268 -3.07 -36.84 -43.06
C ILE A 268 -3.75 -38.21 -43.06
N SER A 269 -4.93 -38.22 -43.66
CA SER A 269 -5.36 -39.14 -44.73
C SER A 269 -4.79 -40.58 -44.72
N ALA A 270 -5.65 -41.53 -44.36
CA ALA A 270 -5.76 -42.78 -45.09
C ALA A 270 -7.24 -43.08 -45.34
N SER A 271 -7.82 -42.27 -46.22
CA SER A 271 -8.96 -42.69 -47.01
C SER A 271 -8.61 -43.96 -47.80
N LEU A 272 -9.51 -44.94 -47.74
CA LEU A 272 -9.83 -45.85 -48.84
C LEU A 272 -8.78 -46.94 -49.20
N MET A 273 -8.95 -48.14 -48.64
CA MET A 273 -8.66 -49.35 -49.43
C MET A 273 -9.60 -50.49 -49.00
N GLY A 274 -10.76 -50.50 -49.63
CA GLY A 274 -11.65 -51.64 -49.67
C GLY A 274 -11.30 -52.59 -50.83
N ILE A 275 -11.16 -53.87 -50.46
CA ILE A 275 -11.59 -55.09 -51.16
C ILE A 275 -10.79 -55.66 -52.37
N ARG A 276 -10.54 -56.98 -52.24
CA ARG A 276 -10.29 -58.07 -53.21
C ARG A 276 -8.79 -58.34 -53.51
N GLY A 277 -8.28 -59.57 -53.32
CA GLY A 277 -8.90 -60.83 -53.71
C GLY A 277 -8.54 -62.05 -52.85
N LEU A 278 -9.51 -62.98 -52.81
CA LEU A 278 -9.36 -64.39 -52.46
C LEU A 278 -8.38 -65.07 -53.42
N THR A 279 -7.47 -65.90 -52.90
CA THR A 279 -7.15 -67.19 -53.54
C THR A 279 -6.65 -68.19 -52.51
N LEU A 280 -7.21 -69.40 -52.60
CA LEU A 280 -7.08 -70.54 -51.70
C LEU A 280 -5.75 -71.29 -51.84
N SER A 281 -5.46 -72.13 -50.82
CA SER A 281 -5.00 -73.54 -50.94
C SER A 281 -3.60 -73.89 -50.40
N ASN A 282 -3.61 -74.77 -49.38
CA ASN A 282 -2.71 -75.91 -49.06
C ASN A 282 -1.18 -75.71 -49.14
N THR A 283 -0.33 -76.18 -48.21
CA THR A 283 -0.23 -77.56 -47.70
C THR A 283 0.88 -77.69 -46.62
N LYS A 284 0.69 -78.63 -45.70
CA LYS A 284 1.66 -79.53 -45.01
C LYS A 284 2.57 -79.07 -43.86
N LYS A 285 2.25 -79.68 -42.71
CA LYS A 285 3.09 -80.17 -41.61
C LYS A 285 4.56 -80.46 -41.94
N LYS A 286 5.43 -80.16 -40.98
CA LYS A 286 6.33 -81.14 -40.39
C LYS A 286 6.08 -81.18 -38.89
#